data_AF-A0A1I7VVZ1-F1
#
_entry.id   AF-A0A1I7VVZ1-F1
#
_cell.length_a   1.000
_cell.length_b   1.000
_cell.length_c   1.000
_cell.angle_alpha   90.00
_cell.angle_beta   90.00
_cell.angle_gamma   90.00
#
_symmetry.space_group_name_H-M   'P 1'
#
loop_
_entity.id
_entity.type
_entity.pdbx_description
1 polymer ?
#
loop_
_entity_poly.entity_id
_entity_poly.type
_entity_poly.pdbx_seq_one_letter_code
_entity_poly.pdbx_strand_id
1 'polypeptide(L)'
;MNTARHLIDGIAREYVRLMKYGDSLYRCKMLKRAALGRMVKLLKRQKSSFDYLEQVRQHLSRLPTIDPNTNLESNFRTLILCGFPNVGKSSLMNLLTRADVEVQPYAFTTKALYVGHLDYKYLRWQASAGGDGFPGRFVIDTPGILDQPLEERNTIEMQAVTALAHLRAAVLFIMDISETCDHAIEEQVALFESIRPLFINKPVLIGLNKVDIVRRDELKLEKIKQLKRLEDDSLSLFELSTVTQEGIMDLEIRVLDSVRIIFCLCSTSYLQFCPSEIQLELHVVIVEEACDCLLTQRVESKLQSRKLAVEDGVLSRVFVAYPVPRDDKVRAPHIPEAVMKKKFLGCNNLDNGKFVGIRKLERQIELEMEDEYILDLKKHYLLKNDEEKYDNVPEIWEGHNISDFVTSNVKDMLKSIKKEEEAKIQAGYYDEDLVLDDDETRKLFENAEKIVEKESQLKMASQAKKSITKPRLSRFVARKRDRTMACLEEQFHDLGVDINPSQLKNLAKEQLKEPTVKKIRVGKSPSLVANRPPSRDVQGIKNDKVREMTKKVGRKKQRNLKHEARKGEADRHIFVKRPKHLFSGKRGLGKTDRR
;
A
#
# COMPACT_ATOMS: atom_id res chain seq x y z
N MET A 1 11.65 8.38 44.34
CA MET A 1 11.88 8.21 42.89
C MET A 1 12.34 9.48 42.18
N ASN A 2 11.50 10.49 41.90
CA ASN A 2 11.86 11.67 41.09
C ASN A 2 13.18 12.37 41.51
N THR A 3 13.41 12.51 42.82
CA THR A 3 14.67 13.04 43.37
C THR A 3 15.93 12.26 42.92
N ALA A 4 15.85 10.94 42.81
CA ALA A 4 16.96 10.10 42.34
C ALA A 4 17.26 10.34 40.84
N ARG A 5 16.23 10.55 40.01
CA ARG A 5 16.40 10.95 38.59
C ARG A 5 17.19 12.25 38.50
N HIS A 6 16.73 13.30 39.17
CA HIS A 6 17.38 14.61 39.13
C HIS A 6 18.83 14.60 39.67
N LEU A 7 19.14 13.74 40.64
CA LEU A 7 20.52 13.53 41.12
C LEU A 7 21.38 12.79 40.08
N ILE A 8 20.85 11.78 39.39
CA ILE A 8 21.53 11.09 38.27
C ILE A 8 21.80 12.07 37.12
N ASP A 9 20.82 12.91 36.75
CA ASP A 9 20.98 13.96 35.73
C ASP A 9 22.02 15.02 36.14
N GLY A 10 22.13 15.33 37.43
CA GLY A 10 23.18 16.17 38.00
C GLY A 10 24.57 15.56 37.82
N ILE A 11 24.75 14.31 38.27
CA ILE A 11 26.00 13.55 38.15
C ILE A 11 26.41 13.39 36.68
N ALA A 12 25.46 13.12 35.78
CA ALA A 12 25.72 13.03 34.34
C ALA A 12 26.32 14.34 33.79
N ARG A 13 25.69 15.48 34.08
CA ARG A 13 26.16 16.81 33.64
C ARG A 13 27.51 17.19 34.26
N GLU A 14 27.73 16.85 35.52
CA GLU A 14 29.02 17.05 36.22
C GLU A 14 30.14 16.27 35.52
N TYR A 15 29.99 14.96 35.34
CA TYR A 15 31.03 14.13 34.74
C TYR A 15 31.25 14.39 33.25
N VAL A 16 30.20 14.72 32.47
CA VAL A 16 30.36 15.14 31.07
C VAL A 16 31.13 16.46 30.98
N ARG A 17 30.94 17.39 31.94
CA ARG A 17 31.76 18.63 32.02
C ARG A 17 33.22 18.31 32.35
N LEU A 18 33.47 17.45 33.34
CA LEU A 18 34.84 17.04 33.74
C LEU A 18 35.57 16.29 32.63
N MET A 19 34.88 15.45 31.85
CA MET A 19 35.47 14.63 30.79
C MET A 19 35.98 15.45 29.59
N LYS A 20 35.57 16.72 29.43
CA LYS A 20 36.12 17.64 28.44
C LYS A 20 37.60 17.98 28.69
N TYR A 21 38.07 17.85 29.93
CA TYR A 21 39.44 18.12 30.36
C TYR A 21 40.19 16.81 30.67
N GLY A 22 39.98 15.80 29.82
CA GLY A 22 40.51 14.44 29.97
C GLY A 22 41.71 14.20 29.05
N ASP A 23 42.92 14.49 29.52
CA ASP A 23 44.17 14.48 28.72
C ASP A 23 44.66 13.07 28.36
N SER A 24 44.07 12.02 28.92
CA SER A 24 44.43 10.63 28.62
C SER A 24 43.25 9.67 28.66
N LEU A 25 43.34 8.61 27.87
CA LEU A 25 42.36 7.52 27.83
C LEU A 25 42.14 6.89 29.23
N TYR A 26 43.20 6.82 30.04
CA TYR A 26 43.11 6.34 31.43
C TYR A 26 42.27 7.29 32.31
N ARG A 27 42.53 8.61 32.24
CA ARG A 27 41.78 9.64 32.98
C ARG A 27 40.29 9.60 32.61
N CYS A 28 39.98 9.52 31.31
CA CYS A 28 38.61 9.37 30.82
C CYS A 28 37.94 8.06 31.27
N LYS A 29 38.67 6.93 31.26
CA LYS A 29 38.18 5.63 31.76
C LYS A 29 37.86 5.67 33.25
N MET A 30 38.67 6.34 34.07
CA MET A 30 38.39 6.50 35.50
C MET A 30 37.19 7.41 35.76
N LEU A 31 37.07 8.55 35.07
CA LEU A 31 35.89 9.41 35.15
C LEU A 31 34.61 8.66 34.78
N LYS A 32 34.61 7.87 33.69
CA LYS A 32 33.48 7.02 33.29
C LYS A 32 33.11 6.00 34.37
N ARG A 33 34.09 5.29 34.95
CA ARG A 33 33.83 4.31 36.05
C ARG A 33 33.25 4.99 37.28
N ALA A 34 33.78 6.15 37.67
CA ALA A 34 33.31 6.89 38.84
C ALA A 34 31.89 7.44 38.65
N ALA A 35 31.55 7.97 37.45
CA ALA A 35 30.22 8.43 37.10
C ALA A 35 29.17 7.32 37.27
N LEU A 36 29.38 6.18 36.58
CA LEU A 36 28.50 5.02 36.65
C LEU A 36 28.42 4.44 38.07
N GLY A 37 29.55 4.45 38.81
CA GLY A 37 29.59 4.06 40.22
C GLY A 37 28.70 4.94 41.12
N ARG A 38 28.74 6.27 40.98
CA ARG A 38 27.83 7.16 41.73
C ARG A 38 26.36 6.91 41.38
N MET A 39 26.04 6.75 40.09
CA MET A 39 24.67 6.47 39.62
C MET A 39 24.13 5.16 40.18
N VAL A 40 24.89 4.06 40.08
CA VAL A 40 24.50 2.75 40.64
C VAL A 40 24.37 2.80 42.16
N LYS A 41 25.22 3.57 42.87
CA LYS A 41 25.09 3.75 44.34
C LYS A 41 23.79 4.47 44.72
N LEU A 42 23.33 5.45 43.95
CA LEU A 42 22.04 6.09 44.16
C LEU A 42 20.86 5.13 43.91
N LEU A 43 20.91 4.35 42.83
CA LEU A 43 19.86 3.36 42.51
C LEU A 43 19.77 2.28 43.59
N LYS A 44 20.90 1.71 44.05
CA LYS A 44 20.93 0.73 45.15
C LYS A 44 20.34 1.27 46.47
N ARG A 45 20.44 2.58 46.73
CA ARG A 45 19.81 3.25 47.89
C ARG A 45 18.29 3.40 47.78
N GLN A 46 17.67 2.98 46.68
CA GLN A 46 16.21 3.04 46.47
C GLN A 46 15.57 1.66 46.38
N LYS A 47 16.30 0.57 46.70
CA LYS A 47 15.83 -0.81 46.51
C LYS A 47 14.45 -1.06 47.12
N SER A 48 14.24 -0.75 48.39
CA SER A 48 12.94 -0.96 49.07
C SER A 48 11.78 -0.22 48.42
N SER A 49 12.02 0.96 47.82
CA SER A 49 10.99 1.68 47.05
C SER A 49 10.68 1.02 45.70
N PHE A 50 11.66 0.37 45.06
CA PHE A 50 11.41 -0.45 43.87
C PHE A 50 10.69 -1.76 44.21
N ASP A 51 11.13 -2.46 45.27
CA ASP A 51 10.52 -3.69 45.76
C ASP A 51 9.02 -3.44 46.09
N TYR A 52 8.69 -2.34 46.76
CA TYR A 52 7.31 -1.91 47.03
C TYR A 52 6.54 -1.50 45.76
N LEU A 53 7.14 -0.70 44.87
CA LEU A 53 6.47 -0.29 43.63
C LEU A 53 6.16 -1.48 42.71
N GLU A 54 6.99 -2.52 42.70
CA GLU A 54 6.73 -3.74 41.94
C GLU A 54 5.59 -4.57 42.55
N GLN A 55 5.51 -4.67 43.88
CA GLN A 55 4.34 -5.25 44.56
C GLN A 55 3.06 -4.49 44.18
N VAL A 56 3.05 -3.16 44.31
CA VAL A 56 1.92 -2.30 43.93
C VAL A 56 1.58 -2.47 42.45
N ARG A 57 2.56 -2.54 41.54
CA ARG A 57 2.34 -2.78 40.11
C ARG A 57 1.69 -4.14 39.86
N GLN A 58 2.13 -5.19 40.54
CA GLN A 58 1.54 -6.53 40.41
C GLN A 58 0.10 -6.59 40.93
N HIS A 59 -0.24 -5.87 42.01
CA HIS A 59 -1.61 -5.75 42.49
C HIS A 59 -2.49 -4.92 41.53
N LEU A 60 -2.05 -3.73 41.12
CA LEU A 60 -2.79 -2.88 40.17
C LEU A 60 -3.01 -3.58 38.82
N SER A 61 -2.05 -4.38 38.35
CA SER A 61 -2.14 -5.15 37.10
C SER A 61 -3.16 -6.32 37.16
N ARG A 62 -3.78 -6.58 38.33
CA ARG A 62 -4.84 -7.58 38.50
C ARG A 62 -6.23 -6.95 38.75
N LEU A 63 -6.31 -5.63 38.95
CA LEU A 63 -7.60 -4.97 39.14
C LEU A 63 -8.34 -4.87 37.78
N PRO A 64 -9.67 -5.08 37.75
CA PRO A 64 -10.46 -4.87 36.55
C PRO A 64 -10.46 -3.38 36.15
N THR A 65 -10.41 -3.11 34.85
CA THR A 65 -10.53 -1.74 34.31
C THR A 65 -11.99 -1.28 34.37
N ILE A 66 -12.33 -0.57 35.43
CA ILE A 66 -13.65 0.05 35.63
C ILE A 66 -13.51 1.56 35.37
N ASP A 67 -14.19 2.08 34.36
CA ASP A 67 -14.23 3.52 34.03
C ASP A 67 -15.41 4.22 34.74
N PRO A 68 -15.18 5.02 35.81
CA PRO A 68 -16.27 5.70 36.53
C PRO A 68 -16.77 6.96 35.81
N ASN A 69 -15.89 7.62 35.04
CA ASN A 69 -16.16 8.91 34.44
C ASN A 69 -16.76 8.75 33.04
N THR A 70 -18.08 8.81 32.97
CA THR A 70 -18.87 8.83 31.72
C THR A 70 -18.65 10.13 30.94
N ASN A 71 -17.50 10.25 30.25
CA ASN A 71 -17.38 11.18 29.13
C ASN A 71 -18.44 10.80 28.08
N LEU A 72 -19.12 11.79 27.49
CA LEU A 72 -20.49 11.62 26.98
C LEU A 72 -20.66 10.58 25.85
N GLU A 73 -19.57 10.20 25.20
CA GLU A 73 -19.48 9.24 24.10
C GLU A 73 -19.29 7.79 24.57
N SER A 74 -18.40 7.55 25.55
CA SER A 74 -18.20 6.22 26.15
C SER A 74 -19.32 5.89 27.14
N ASN A 75 -20.45 5.41 26.58
CA ASN A 75 -21.70 5.22 27.29
C ASN A 75 -21.72 3.90 28.11
N PHE A 76 -20.69 3.70 28.94
CA PHE A 76 -20.57 2.62 29.93
C PHE A 76 -21.80 2.56 30.81
N ARG A 77 -22.52 1.43 30.79
CA ARG A 77 -23.65 1.14 31.69
C ARG A 77 -23.22 0.03 32.64
N THR A 78 -23.79 -0.02 33.83
CA THR A 78 -23.37 -0.98 34.85
C THR A 78 -24.60 -1.50 35.57
N LEU A 79 -24.65 -2.80 35.81
CA LEU A 79 -25.52 -3.42 36.80
C LEU A 79 -24.63 -3.88 37.95
N ILE A 80 -24.97 -3.53 39.18
CA ILE A 80 -24.26 -4.01 40.38
C ILE A 80 -25.16 -5.00 41.10
N LEU A 81 -24.65 -6.21 41.35
CA LEU A 81 -25.31 -7.21 42.17
C LEU A 81 -24.92 -6.98 43.63
N CYS A 82 -25.92 -6.81 44.50
CA CYS A 82 -25.75 -6.57 45.93
C CYS A 82 -26.61 -7.54 46.75
N GLY A 83 -26.27 -7.72 48.02
CA GLY A 83 -26.95 -8.62 48.95
C GLY A 83 -25.96 -9.29 49.92
N PHE A 84 -26.48 -10.01 50.90
CA PHE A 84 -25.70 -10.80 51.87
C PHE A 84 -24.78 -11.85 51.18
N PRO A 85 -23.82 -12.47 51.87
CA PRO A 85 -23.25 -13.77 51.46
C PRO A 85 -24.35 -14.80 51.22
N ASN A 86 -24.03 -15.89 50.52
CA ASN A 86 -24.88 -17.08 50.34
C ASN A 86 -26.28 -16.88 49.67
N VAL A 87 -26.70 -15.66 49.31
CA VAL A 87 -27.97 -15.38 48.58
C VAL A 87 -27.96 -15.82 47.10
N GLY A 88 -26.81 -16.24 46.55
CA GLY A 88 -26.68 -16.73 45.17
C GLY A 88 -26.25 -15.68 44.13
N LYS A 89 -25.79 -14.49 44.53
CA LYS A 89 -25.36 -13.41 43.61
C LYS A 89 -24.32 -13.83 42.56
N SER A 90 -23.26 -14.54 42.97
CA SER A 90 -22.23 -15.02 42.04
C SER A 90 -22.75 -16.17 41.16
N SER A 91 -23.69 -16.98 41.64
CA SER A 91 -24.40 -17.99 40.83
C SER A 91 -25.23 -17.33 39.72
N LEU A 92 -25.94 -16.25 40.05
CA LEU A 92 -26.66 -15.43 39.07
C LEU A 92 -25.67 -14.81 38.07
N MET A 93 -24.52 -14.29 38.51
CA MET A 93 -23.50 -13.74 37.62
C MET A 93 -22.99 -14.74 36.57
N ASN A 94 -22.71 -15.99 36.99
CA ASN A 94 -22.26 -17.05 36.08
C ASN A 94 -23.36 -17.53 35.10
N LEU A 95 -24.64 -17.37 35.47
CA LEU A 95 -25.77 -17.71 34.60
C LEU A 95 -26.09 -16.57 33.61
N LEU A 96 -25.92 -15.32 34.03
CA LEU A 96 -26.12 -14.13 33.21
C LEU A 96 -24.95 -13.81 32.27
N THR A 97 -23.73 -14.21 32.64
CA THR A 97 -22.52 -13.79 31.94
C THR A 97 -21.50 -14.92 31.83
N ARG A 98 -20.61 -14.84 30.83
CA ARG A 98 -19.50 -15.80 30.64
C ARG A 98 -18.34 -15.56 31.62
N ALA A 99 -18.65 -15.33 32.90
CA ALA A 99 -17.68 -15.17 33.97
C ALA A 99 -17.64 -16.44 34.81
N ASP A 100 -16.45 -16.95 35.08
CA ASP A 100 -16.24 -18.10 35.96
C ASP A 100 -15.93 -17.61 37.39
N VAL A 101 -16.98 -17.26 38.16
CA VAL A 101 -16.82 -16.91 39.58
C VAL A 101 -16.99 -18.15 40.45
N GLU A 102 -16.09 -18.37 41.41
CA GLU A 102 -16.15 -19.51 42.32
C GLU A 102 -17.35 -19.38 43.29
N VAL A 103 -18.35 -20.24 43.11
CA VAL A 103 -19.50 -20.38 44.03
C VAL A 103 -19.16 -21.43 45.08
N GLN A 104 -19.28 -21.07 46.36
CA GLN A 104 -19.06 -21.93 47.52
C GLN A 104 -20.10 -21.59 48.60
N PRO A 105 -20.46 -22.52 49.50
CA PRO A 105 -21.55 -22.34 50.47
C PRO A 105 -21.15 -21.55 51.74
N TYR A 106 -19.94 -20.97 51.79
CA TYR A 106 -19.45 -20.20 52.93
C TYR A 106 -19.24 -18.73 52.54
N ALA A 107 -19.45 -17.82 53.49
CA ALA A 107 -19.24 -16.39 53.28
C ALA A 107 -17.79 -16.05 52.84
N PHE A 108 -17.60 -14.88 52.23
CA PHE A 108 -16.30 -14.38 51.72
C PHE A 108 -15.70 -15.16 50.53
N THR A 109 -16.54 -15.78 49.67
CA THR A 109 -16.11 -16.39 48.39
C THR A 109 -15.37 -15.39 47.49
N THR A 110 -15.96 -14.21 47.29
CA THR A 110 -15.40 -13.14 46.47
C THR A 110 -14.62 -12.15 47.34
N LYS A 111 -13.29 -12.12 47.17
CA LYS A 111 -12.36 -11.19 47.86
C LYS A 111 -11.92 -10.01 46.98
N ALA A 112 -12.54 -9.87 45.82
CA ALA A 112 -12.34 -8.80 44.85
C ALA A 112 -13.67 -8.54 44.11
N LEU A 113 -13.77 -7.40 43.44
CA LEU A 113 -14.87 -7.11 42.52
C LEU A 113 -14.70 -7.94 41.24
N TYR A 114 -15.66 -8.82 40.95
CA TYR A 114 -15.70 -9.57 39.69
C TYR A 114 -16.47 -8.78 38.64
N VAL A 115 -16.06 -8.90 37.37
CA VAL A 115 -16.64 -8.18 36.23
C VAL A 115 -17.11 -9.17 35.16
N GLY A 116 -18.35 -9.02 34.71
CA GLY A 116 -19.01 -9.93 33.78
C GLY A 116 -19.68 -9.20 32.61
N HIS A 117 -19.94 -9.94 31.52
CA HIS A 117 -20.34 -9.38 30.24
C HIS A 117 -21.59 -10.03 29.59
N LEU A 118 -22.51 -9.20 29.04
CA LEU A 118 -23.80 -9.56 28.38
C LEU A 118 -24.20 -8.52 27.31
N ASP A 119 -24.58 -8.96 26.12
CA ASP A 119 -25.08 -8.08 25.06
C ASP A 119 -26.63 -8.05 25.08
N TYR A 120 -27.24 -6.84 25.07
CA TYR A 120 -28.71 -6.66 25.16
C TYR A 120 -29.17 -5.47 24.31
N LYS A 121 -30.29 -5.60 23.55
CA LYS A 121 -30.80 -4.57 22.61
C LYS A 121 -29.71 -4.00 21.68
N TYR A 122 -28.85 -4.88 21.18
CA TYR A 122 -27.63 -4.56 20.39
C TYR A 122 -26.62 -3.61 21.08
N LEU A 123 -26.83 -3.30 22.37
CA LEU A 123 -25.92 -2.54 23.22
C LEU A 123 -25.07 -3.52 24.04
N ARG A 124 -23.76 -3.46 23.83
CA ARG A 124 -22.80 -4.47 24.32
C ARG A 124 -22.35 -4.29 25.79
N TRP A 125 -22.64 -5.21 26.75
CA TRP A 125 -21.96 -5.26 28.08
C TRP A 125 -20.69 -6.17 28.09
N GLN A 126 -19.88 -6.61 27.11
CA GLN A 126 -19.65 -6.44 25.69
C GLN A 126 -18.95 -7.71 25.17
N ALA A 127 -19.30 -8.24 23.99
CA ALA A 127 -18.44 -9.23 23.32
C ALA A 127 -18.44 -9.10 21.79
N SER A 128 -17.42 -8.44 21.21
CA SER A 128 -17.16 -8.49 19.75
C SER A 128 -15.93 -9.32 19.42
N ALA A 129 -16.08 -10.26 18.50
CA ALA A 129 -14.97 -10.62 17.63
C ALA A 129 -14.67 -9.43 16.69
N GLY A 130 -13.39 -9.27 16.34
CA GLY A 130 -12.91 -8.26 15.39
C GLY A 130 -12.28 -7.02 16.03
N GLY A 131 -10.95 -6.93 15.95
CA GLY A 131 -10.14 -5.70 15.99
C GLY A 131 -10.19 -4.84 17.25
N ASP A 132 -9.08 -4.84 17.99
CA ASP A 132 -8.65 -3.79 18.94
C ASP A 132 -9.67 -3.38 20.03
N GLY A 133 -9.50 -3.95 21.23
CA GLY A 133 -10.41 -3.72 22.35
C GLY A 133 -10.27 -2.35 23.02
N PHE A 134 -11.40 -1.81 23.48
CA PHE A 134 -11.63 -1.07 24.74
C PHE A 134 -13.18 -1.09 24.98
N PRO A 135 -13.72 -0.79 26.17
CA PRO A 135 -14.49 -1.80 26.90
C PRO A 135 -16.00 -1.61 26.89
N GLY A 136 -16.71 -2.64 27.38
CA GLY A 136 -18.16 -2.72 27.44
C GLY A 136 -18.83 -2.03 28.62
N ARG A 137 -20.17 -2.04 28.59
CA ARG A 137 -21.00 -2.01 29.81
C ARG A 137 -20.60 -3.20 30.73
N PHE A 138 -21.05 -3.29 32.00
CA PHE A 138 -20.57 -4.31 32.96
C PHE A 138 -21.65 -4.89 33.92
N VAL A 139 -21.59 -6.18 34.25
CA VAL A 139 -21.97 -6.68 35.60
C VAL A 139 -20.80 -6.45 36.53
N ILE A 140 -21.07 -5.95 37.74
CA ILE A 140 -20.13 -6.01 38.85
C ILE A 140 -20.81 -6.83 39.97
N ASP A 141 -20.28 -8.01 40.27
CA ASP A 141 -20.63 -8.69 41.52
C ASP A 141 -19.86 -7.99 42.64
N THR A 142 -20.60 -7.41 43.58
CA THR A 142 -19.96 -6.89 44.80
C THR A 142 -19.76 -8.05 45.78
N PRO A 143 -18.63 -8.07 46.51
CA PRO A 143 -18.46 -9.02 47.61
C PRO A 143 -19.56 -8.86 48.67
N GLY A 144 -19.61 -9.74 49.67
CA GLY A 144 -20.49 -9.55 50.84
C GLY A 144 -20.09 -8.30 51.65
N ILE A 145 -20.44 -7.10 51.17
CA ILE A 145 -19.98 -5.82 51.73
C ILE A 145 -20.68 -5.43 53.04
N LEU A 146 -21.63 -6.25 53.50
CA LEU A 146 -22.88 -5.73 54.04
C LEU A 146 -23.20 -6.22 55.45
N ASP A 147 -22.47 -7.22 55.94
CA ASP A 147 -22.71 -7.92 57.20
C ASP A 147 -22.27 -7.10 58.44
N GLN A 148 -21.66 -5.92 58.23
CA GLN A 148 -21.08 -5.04 59.27
C GLN A 148 -21.39 -3.55 59.00
N PRO A 149 -21.49 -2.70 60.03
CA PRO A 149 -21.70 -1.26 59.89
C PRO A 149 -20.54 -0.56 59.16
N LEU A 150 -20.81 0.59 58.53
CA LEU A 150 -19.87 1.28 57.63
C LEU A 150 -18.50 1.64 58.24
N GLU A 151 -18.43 1.81 59.56
CA GLU A 151 -17.25 2.29 60.29
C GLU A 151 -16.21 1.19 60.57
N GLU A 152 -16.62 -0.08 60.61
CA GLU A 152 -15.77 -1.23 60.97
C GLU A 152 -15.22 -1.99 59.74
N ARG A 153 -15.67 -1.63 58.53
CA ARG A 153 -15.42 -2.37 57.29
C ARG A 153 -13.95 -2.41 56.87
N ASN A 154 -13.52 -3.57 56.37
CA ASN A 154 -12.19 -3.80 55.83
C ASN A 154 -11.90 -2.93 54.60
N THR A 155 -10.62 -2.76 54.26
CA THR A 155 -10.19 -1.99 53.08
C THR A 155 -10.74 -2.52 51.75
N ILE A 156 -11.04 -3.82 51.67
CA ILE A 156 -11.67 -4.47 50.50
C ILE A 156 -13.17 -4.11 50.42
N GLU A 157 -13.89 -4.20 51.55
CA GLU A 157 -15.29 -3.78 51.62
C GLU A 157 -15.44 -2.28 51.35
N MET A 158 -14.55 -1.45 51.90
CA MET A 158 -14.52 -0.02 51.67
C MET A 158 -14.28 0.33 50.18
N GLN A 159 -13.51 -0.47 49.44
CA GLN A 159 -13.40 -0.34 47.97
C GLN A 159 -14.73 -0.65 47.26
N ALA A 160 -15.46 -1.68 47.70
CA ALA A 160 -16.77 -2.01 47.13
C ALA A 160 -17.85 -0.97 47.49
N VAL A 161 -17.84 -0.39 48.71
CA VAL A 161 -18.66 0.78 49.07
C VAL A 161 -18.29 2.00 48.22
N THR A 162 -17.00 2.24 48.00
CA THR A 162 -16.52 3.35 47.15
C THR A 162 -16.98 3.19 45.71
N ALA A 163 -16.94 1.97 45.16
CA ALA A 163 -17.48 1.64 43.86
C ALA A 163 -19.01 1.85 43.82
N LEU A 164 -19.75 1.33 44.81
CA LEU A 164 -21.19 1.54 44.93
C LEU A 164 -21.60 3.01 44.96
N ALA A 165 -20.86 3.86 45.67
CA ALA A 165 -21.14 5.29 45.74
C ALA A 165 -20.91 5.98 44.37
N HIS A 166 -19.75 5.78 43.75
CA HIS A 166 -19.32 6.58 42.59
C HIS A 166 -19.85 6.07 41.24
N LEU A 167 -20.21 4.79 41.12
CA LEU A 167 -20.66 4.22 39.84
C LEU A 167 -22.10 4.61 39.50
N ARG A 168 -22.31 5.01 38.24
CA ARG A 168 -23.62 5.35 37.65
C ARG A 168 -24.31 4.09 37.12
N ALA A 169 -24.66 3.20 38.05
CA ALA A 169 -25.19 1.88 37.77
C ALA A 169 -26.70 1.76 38.08
N ALA A 170 -27.34 0.73 37.54
CA ALA A 170 -28.48 0.10 38.19
C ALA A 170 -27.99 -0.78 39.34
N VAL A 171 -28.80 -0.91 40.39
CA VAL A 171 -28.53 -1.81 41.51
C VAL A 171 -29.60 -2.88 41.54
N LEU A 172 -29.18 -4.15 41.46
CA LEU A 172 -30.02 -5.30 41.73
C LEU A 172 -29.66 -5.84 43.10
N PHE A 173 -30.57 -5.64 44.06
CA PHE A 173 -30.44 -6.16 45.41
C PHE A 173 -31.09 -7.54 45.51
N ILE A 174 -30.30 -8.55 45.84
CA ILE A 174 -30.71 -9.95 45.88
C ILE A 174 -30.97 -10.33 47.33
N MET A 175 -32.22 -10.73 47.59
CA MET A 175 -32.70 -11.25 48.86
C MET A 175 -32.95 -12.76 48.75
N ASP A 176 -32.98 -13.44 49.88
CA ASP A 176 -33.23 -14.89 49.98
C ASP A 176 -34.53 -15.13 50.77
N ILE A 177 -35.55 -15.66 50.10
CA ILE A 177 -36.85 -16.01 50.72
C ILE A 177 -36.70 -17.16 51.72
N SER A 178 -35.79 -18.10 51.42
CA SER A 178 -35.67 -19.38 52.14
C SER A 178 -34.93 -19.27 53.48
N GLU A 179 -34.32 -18.11 53.77
CA GLU A 179 -33.43 -17.87 54.92
C GLU A 179 -32.23 -18.83 55.01
N THR A 180 -31.88 -19.52 53.92
CA THR A 180 -30.70 -20.40 53.82
C THR A 180 -29.38 -19.65 53.64
N CYS A 181 -29.39 -18.32 53.74
CA CYS A 181 -28.21 -17.45 53.79
C CYS A 181 -27.79 -17.07 55.23
N ASP A 182 -28.21 -17.87 56.23
CA ASP A 182 -27.96 -17.67 57.67
C ASP A 182 -28.54 -16.37 58.27
N HIS A 183 -29.35 -15.61 57.50
CA HIS A 183 -29.91 -14.32 57.87
C HIS A 183 -31.42 -14.23 57.63
N ALA A 184 -32.16 -13.76 58.63
CA ALA A 184 -33.61 -13.62 58.57
C ALA A 184 -34.04 -12.51 57.59
N ILE A 185 -35.25 -12.61 57.01
CA ILE A 185 -35.77 -11.59 56.08
C ILE A 185 -35.79 -10.19 56.72
N GLU A 186 -36.02 -10.10 58.04
CA GLU A 186 -36.03 -8.82 58.77
C GLU A 186 -34.66 -8.11 58.71
N GLU A 187 -33.56 -8.87 58.83
CA GLU A 187 -32.19 -8.39 58.72
C GLU A 187 -31.86 -7.98 57.28
N GLN A 188 -32.40 -8.72 56.29
CA GLN A 188 -32.29 -8.38 54.87
C GLN A 188 -32.98 -7.05 54.52
N VAL A 189 -34.14 -6.77 55.13
CA VAL A 189 -34.85 -5.49 54.98
C VAL A 189 -34.13 -4.35 55.73
N ALA A 190 -33.69 -4.57 56.97
CA ALA A 190 -32.95 -3.57 57.75
C ALA A 190 -31.63 -3.17 57.07
N LEU A 191 -30.93 -4.14 56.47
CA LEU A 191 -29.76 -3.87 55.64
C LEU A 191 -30.13 -2.98 54.46
N PHE A 192 -31.17 -3.31 53.71
CA PHE A 192 -31.61 -2.53 52.54
C PHE A 192 -31.91 -1.08 52.91
N GLU A 193 -32.61 -0.84 54.02
CA GLU A 193 -32.85 0.51 54.55
C GLU A 193 -31.56 1.26 54.87
N SER A 194 -30.56 0.58 55.45
CA SER A 194 -29.27 1.20 55.80
C SER A 194 -28.43 1.62 54.59
N ILE A 195 -28.54 0.92 53.45
CA ILE A 195 -27.78 1.22 52.22
C ILE A 195 -28.55 2.07 51.21
N ARG A 196 -29.88 2.22 51.37
CA ARG A 196 -30.75 3.08 50.55
C ARG A 196 -30.18 4.50 50.31
N PRO A 197 -29.50 5.18 51.26
CA PRO A 197 -28.87 6.48 51.01
C PRO A 197 -27.73 6.47 49.95
N LEU A 198 -27.09 5.32 49.70
CA LEU A 198 -26.05 5.18 48.68
C LEU A 198 -26.61 5.07 47.25
N PHE A 199 -27.93 4.82 47.12
CA PHE A 199 -28.61 4.57 45.85
C PHE A 199 -29.33 5.82 45.29
N ILE A 200 -29.12 6.99 45.90
CA ILE A 200 -29.66 8.26 45.39
C ILE A 200 -29.23 8.47 43.93
N ASN A 201 -30.20 8.77 43.06
CA ASN A 201 -30.07 8.87 41.60
C ASN A 201 -29.68 7.57 40.88
N LYS A 202 -30.07 6.39 41.39
CA LYS A 202 -29.85 5.08 40.75
C LYS A 202 -31.15 4.28 40.70
N PRO A 203 -31.48 3.56 39.62
CA PRO A 203 -32.60 2.63 39.62
C PRO A 203 -32.23 1.41 40.48
N VAL A 204 -33.14 1.03 41.38
CA VAL A 204 -32.97 -0.07 42.33
C VAL A 204 -34.08 -1.07 42.11
N LEU A 205 -33.70 -2.34 41.93
CA LEU A 205 -34.62 -3.46 41.72
C LEU A 205 -34.32 -4.53 42.78
N ILE A 206 -35.34 -5.25 43.23
CA ILE A 206 -35.19 -6.30 44.25
C ILE A 206 -35.50 -7.66 43.61
N GLY A 207 -34.52 -8.56 43.62
CA GLY A 207 -34.66 -9.95 43.19
C GLY A 207 -34.75 -10.87 44.40
N LEU A 208 -35.88 -11.53 44.58
CA LEU A 208 -36.10 -12.56 45.58
C LEU A 208 -35.65 -13.91 45.01
N ASN A 209 -34.50 -14.42 45.45
CA ASN A 209 -33.92 -15.69 44.98
C ASN A 209 -34.34 -16.88 45.87
N LYS A 210 -34.09 -18.10 45.36
CA LYS A 210 -34.40 -19.40 45.98
C LYS A 210 -35.90 -19.71 46.13
N VAL A 211 -36.70 -19.19 45.18
CA VAL A 211 -38.15 -19.44 45.05
C VAL A 211 -38.48 -20.93 44.83
N ASP A 212 -37.51 -21.73 44.39
CA ASP A 212 -37.57 -23.19 44.29
C ASP A 212 -37.66 -23.92 45.64
N ILE A 213 -37.31 -23.26 46.76
CA ILE A 213 -37.38 -23.82 48.12
C ILE A 213 -38.65 -23.34 48.86
N VAL A 214 -38.98 -22.05 48.73
CA VAL A 214 -40.15 -21.41 49.38
C VAL A 214 -40.70 -20.35 48.44
N ARG A 215 -41.98 -20.46 48.08
CA ARG A 215 -42.65 -19.43 47.25
C ARG A 215 -43.21 -18.29 48.10
N ARG A 216 -43.37 -17.12 47.48
CA ARG A 216 -43.83 -15.89 48.15
C ARG A 216 -45.17 -16.05 48.89
N ASP A 217 -46.10 -16.82 48.31
CA ASP A 217 -47.43 -17.08 48.89
C ASP A 217 -47.41 -18.01 50.12
N GLU A 218 -46.33 -18.78 50.30
CA GLU A 218 -46.17 -19.75 51.40
C GLU A 218 -45.57 -19.10 52.67
N LEU A 219 -45.18 -17.83 52.58
CA LEU A 219 -44.59 -17.07 53.67
C LEU A 219 -45.61 -16.73 54.78
N LYS A 220 -45.09 -16.57 56.01
CA LYS A 220 -45.86 -16.03 57.13
C LYS A 220 -46.32 -14.60 56.83
N LEU A 221 -47.56 -14.29 57.22
CA LEU A 221 -48.20 -12.97 57.07
C LEU A 221 -47.36 -11.78 57.58
N GLU A 222 -46.47 -11.98 58.55
CA GLU A 222 -45.55 -10.96 59.07
C GLU A 222 -44.44 -10.63 58.07
N LYS A 223 -43.81 -11.66 57.48
CA LYS A 223 -42.79 -11.52 56.42
C LYS A 223 -43.40 -10.91 55.14
N ILE A 224 -44.62 -11.32 54.78
CA ILE A 224 -45.36 -10.75 53.65
C ILE A 224 -45.62 -9.24 53.86
N LYS A 225 -45.87 -8.77 55.08
CA LYS A 225 -45.99 -7.31 55.37
C LYS A 225 -44.68 -6.56 55.16
N GLN A 226 -43.54 -7.17 55.49
CA GLN A 226 -42.22 -6.56 55.27
C GLN A 226 -41.88 -6.46 53.77
N LEU A 227 -42.19 -7.49 52.98
CA LEU A 227 -42.04 -7.44 51.52
C LEU A 227 -42.99 -6.39 50.90
N LYS A 228 -44.25 -6.32 51.34
CA LYS A 228 -45.19 -5.29 50.87
C LYS A 228 -44.75 -3.87 51.20
N ARG A 229 -44.11 -3.64 52.35
CA ARG A 229 -43.53 -2.34 52.71
C ARG A 229 -42.42 -1.88 51.73
N LEU A 230 -41.75 -2.80 51.03
CA LEU A 230 -40.81 -2.47 49.95
C LEU A 230 -41.52 -2.16 48.63
N GLU A 231 -42.65 -2.82 48.33
CA GLU A 231 -43.49 -2.53 47.16
C GLU A 231 -44.19 -1.16 47.27
N ASP A 232 -44.72 -0.84 48.46
CA ASP A 232 -45.31 0.47 48.79
C ASP A 232 -44.31 1.63 48.59
N ASP A 233 -43.01 1.35 48.73
CA ASP A 233 -41.89 2.25 48.47
C ASP A 233 -41.56 2.44 46.95
N SER A 234 -42.44 1.96 46.06
CA SER A 234 -42.34 1.95 44.59
C SER A 234 -41.16 1.16 44.00
N LEU A 235 -40.69 0.13 44.71
CA LEU A 235 -39.63 -0.76 44.24
C LEU A 235 -40.22 -1.98 43.51
N SER A 236 -39.63 -2.33 42.37
CA SER A 236 -39.99 -3.54 41.63
C SER A 236 -39.39 -4.78 42.28
N LEU A 237 -40.24 -5.66 42.82
CA LEU A 237 -39.87 -6.97 43.34
C LEU A 237 -40.10 -8.04 42.26
N PHE A 238 -39.13 -8.93 42.09
CA PHE A 238 -39.15 -10.06 41.16
C PHE A 238 -38.84 -11.37 41.87
N GLU A 239 -39.50 -12.45 41.49
CA GLU A 239 -39.21 -13.81 41.98
C GLU A 239 -38.26 -14.53 41.01
N LEU A 240 -37.23 -15.18 41.55
CA LEU A 240 -36.13 -15.80 40.81
C LEU A 240 -35.73 -17.16 41.41
N SER A 241 -35.25 -18.08 40.58
CA SER A 241 -34.41 -19.19 41.03
C SER A 241 -33.21 -19.40 40.13
N THR A 242 -32.01 -19.30 40.70
CA THR A 242 -30.76 -19.70 40.02
C THR A 242 -30.65 -21.22 39.76
N VAL A 243 -31.60 -22.04 40.26
CA VAL A 243 -31.60 -23.51 40.11
C VAL A 243 -32.60 -23.95 39.02
N THR A 244 -33.85 -23.51 39.09
CA THR A 244 -34.89 -23.85 38.09
C THR A 244 -34.88 -22.92 36.88
N GLN A 245 -34.17 -21.78 36.97
CA GLN A 245 -34.11 -20.70 35.96
C GLN A 245 -35.44 -19.92 35.80
N GLU A 246 -36.46 -20.23 36.60
CA GLU A 246 -37.69 -19.43 36.75
C GLU A 246 -37.35 -17.97 37.09
N GLY A 247 -37.96 -17.01 36.38
CA GLY A 247 -37.71 -15.57 36.52
C GLY A 247 -36.41 -15.06 35.86
N ILE A 248 -35.52 -15.97 35.41
CA ILE A 248 -34.23 -15.63 34.78
C ILE A 248 -34.18 -16.02 33.30
N MET A 249 -34.91 -17.06 32.88
CA MET A 249 -35.03 -17.48 31.48
C MET A 249 -36.49 -17.72 31.09
N ASP A 250 -37.39 -16.82 31.52
CA ASP A 250 -38.81 -16.91 31.21
C ASP A 250 -39.03 -16.70 29.70
N LEU A 251 -39.40 -17.79 29.03
CA LEU A 251 -39.56 -17.86 27.58
C LEU A 251 -40.92 -17.27 27.14
N GLU A 252 -41.17 -16.02 27.54
CA GLU A 252 -42.31 -15.25 27.04
C GLU A 252 -42.14 -15.02 25.53
N ILE A 253 -42.90 -15.79 24.74
CA ILE A 253 -43.07 -15.52 23.31
C ILE A 253 -43.96 -14.28 23.16
N ARG A 254 -43.39 -13.09 23.42
CA ARG A 254 -43.99 -11.79 23.08
C ARG A 254 -43.99 -11.65 21.56
N VAL A 255 -44.98 -12.28 20.92
CA VAL A 255 -45.35 -12.00 19.53
C VAL A 255 -45.60 -10.50 19.42
N LEU A 256 -44.68 -9.79 18.77
CA LEU A 256 -44.66 -8.32 18.72
C LEU A 256 -45.92 -7.79 18.02
N ASP A 257 -46.90 -7.37 18.83
CA ASP A 257 -48.19 -6.84 18.38
C ASP A 257 -48.04 -5.57 17.50
N SER A 258 -46.85 -4.96 17.53
CA SER A 258 -46.39 -3.89 16.65
C SER A 258 -46.60 -4.16 15.14
N VAL A 259 -46.68 -5.42 14.72
CA VAL A 259 -46.91 -5.79 13.30
C VAL A 259 -48.34 -5.48 12.83
N ARG A 260 -49.33 -5.36 13.73
CA ARG A 260 -50.75 -5.15 13.37
C ARG A 260 -51.05 -3.86 12.60
N ILE A 261 -50.16 -2.85 12.65
CA ILE A 261 -50.43 -1.52 12.08
C ILE A 261 -50.28 -1.47 10.55
N ILE A 262 -49.60 -2.44 9.92
CA ILE A 262 -49.43 -2.53 8.45
C ILE A 262 -50.24 -3.72 7.88
N PHE A 263 -51.49 -3.88 8.33
CA PHE A 263 -52.36 -4.99 7.92
C PHE A 263 -53.74 -4.57 7.40
N CYS A 264 -53.91 -3.31 6.99
CA CYS A 264 -55.12 -2.82 6.32
C CYS A 264 -54.77 -2.14 4.98
N LEU A 265 -55.61 -2.36 3.97
CA LEU A 265 -55.55 -1.76 2.62
C LEU A 265 -54.38 -2.17 1.69
N CYS A 266 -54.28 -3.46 1.34
CA CYS A 266 -54.14 -3.83 -0.07
C CYS A 266 -54.58 -5.29 -0.34
N SER A 267 -55.64 -5.48 -1.12
CA SER A 267 -56.28 -6.79 -1.32
C SER A 267 -56.14 -7.32 -2.75
N THR A 268 -54.99 -7.93 -3.09
CA THR A 268 -54.86 -8.84 -4.25
C THR A 268 -53.70 -9.81 -4.10
N SER A 269 -54.02 -11.12 -4.10
CA SER A 269 -53.21 -12.27 -4.54
C SER A 269 -51.73 -12.43 -4.11
N TYR A 270 -51.44 -13.56 -3.45
CA TYR A 270 -50.11 -14.15 -3.18
C TYR A 270 -49.16 -13.38 -2.25
N LEU A 271 -49.54 -13.29 -0.97
CA LEU A 271 -48.59 -13.16 0.14
C LEU A 271 -48.55 -14.48 0.93
N GLN A 272 -47.55 -15.33 0.66
CA GLN A 272 -47.28 -16.51 1.47
C GLN A 272 -46.36 -16.12 2.64
N PHE A 273 -46.94 -16.09 3.84
CA PHE A 273 -46.27 -15.64 5.06
C PHE A 273 -45.25 -16.69 5.54
N CYS A 274 -43.96 -16.36 5.48
CA CYS A 274 -42.92 -17.14 6.15
C CYS A 274 -42.49 -16.42 7.45
N PRO A 275 -42.64 -17.04 8.63
CA PRO A 275 -42.09 -16.51 9.88
C PRO A 275 -40.57 -16.76 9.93
N SER A 276 -39.82 -16.08 9.06
CA SER A 276 -38.36 -16.07 9.11
C SER A 276 -37.88 -15.25 10.30
N GLU A 277 -36.91 -15.78 11.05
CA GLU A 277 -36.19 -15.07 12.12
C GLU A 277 -37.06 -14.70 13.34
N ILE A 278 -37.78 -15.68 13.89
CA ILE A 278 -37.88 -15.76 15.36
C ILE A 278 -36.47 -16.09 15.85
N GLN A 279 -35.69 -15.06 16.18
CA GLN A 279 -34.53 -15.25 17.03
C GLN A 279 -35.05 -15.62 18.42
N LEU A 280 -34.67 -16.79 18.92
CA LEU A 280 -34.81 -17.12 20.34
C LEU A 280 -33.80 -16.28 21.12
N GLU A 281 -34.10 -14.99 21.29
CA GLU A 281 -33.43 -14.18 22.29
C GLU A 281 -33.79 -14.75 23.67
N LEU A 282 -32.76 -15.01 24.47
CA LEU A 282 -32.91 -15.61 25.78
C LEU A 282 -33.31 -14.50 26.76
N HIS A 283 -34.61 -14.24 26.84
CA HIS A 283 -35.15 -13.10 27.60
C HIS A 283 -34.96 -13.28 29.11
N VAL A 284 -34.34 -12.27 29.74
CA VAL A 284 -33.95 -12.28 31.16
C VAL A 284 -34.71 -11.16 31.88
N VAL A 285 -35.99 -11.39 32.17
CA VAL A 285 -36.98 -10.39 32.60
C VAL A 285 -36.41 -9.32 33.57
N ILE A 286 -35.80 -9.74 34.68
CA ILE A 286 -35.26 -8.80 35.68
C ILE A 286 -34.07 -7.96 35.19
N VAL A 287 -33.21 -8.52 34.33
CA VAL A 287 -32.04 -7.82 33.76
C VAL A 287 -32.45 -6.90 32.62
N GLU A 288 -33.51 -7.24 31.90
CA GLU A 288 -34.15 -6.37 30.92
C GLU A 288 -34.73 -5.13 31.59
N GLU A 289 -35.55 -5.30 32.62
CA GLU A 289 -36.14 -4.17 33.36
C GLU A 289 -35.06 -3.30 34.03
N ALA A 290 -34.02 -3.92 34.60
CA ALA A 290 -32.88 -3.18 35.15
C ALA A 290 -32.10 -2.40 34.07
N CYS A 291 -31.95 -2.97 32.88
CA CYS A 291 -31.32 -2.30 31.74
C CYS A 291 -32.19 -1.15 31.21
N ASP A 292 -33.51 -1.33 31.13
CA ASP A 292 -34.45 -0.36 30.57
C ASP A 292 -34.72 0.82 31.51
N CYS A 293 -34.83 0.57 32.83
CA CYS A 293 -34.82 1.63 33.84
C CYS A 293 -33.55 2.49 33.72
N LEU A 294 -32.37 1.87 33.62
CA LEU A 294 -31.09 2.56 33.47
C LEU A 294 -30.95 3.26 32.11
N LEU A 295 -31.52 2.70 31.03
CA LEU A 295 -31.56 3.34 29.72
C LEU A 295 -32.45 4.57 29.74
N THR A 296 -33.65 4.48 30.31
CA THR A 296 -34.62 5.58 30.41
C THR A 296 -34.02 6.77 31.16
N GLN A 297 -33.51 6.56 32.37
CA GLN A 297 -32.85 7.60 33.17
C GLN A 297 -31.66 8.26 32.42
N ARG A 298 -30.90 7.47 31.65
CA ARG A 298 -29.75 7.96 30.87
C ARG A 298 -30.14 8.66 29.57
N VAL A 299 -31.25 8.27 28.94
CA VAL A 299 -31.83 8.99 27.80
C VAL A 299 -32.33 10.34 28.28
N GLU A 300 -33.07 10.41 29.39
CA GLU A 300 -33.49 11.66 30.02
C GLU A 300 -32.28 12.56 30.37
N SER A 301 -31.28 12.01 31.05
CA SER A 301 -30.03 12.72 31.37
C SER A 301 -29.29 13.24 30.12
N LYS A 302 -29.45 12.59 28.96
CA LYS A 302 -28.90 13.06 27.68
C LYS A 302 -29.81 14.08 27.00
N LEU A 303 -31.14 13.96 27.11
CA LEU A 303 -32.12 14.94 26.63
C LEU A 303 -31.96 16.30 27.33
N GLN A 304 -31.70 16.28 28.64
CA GLN A 304 -31.37 17.48 29.42
C GLN A 304 -30.01 18.12 29.01
N SER A 305 -29.15 17.40 28.26
CA SER A 305 -27.82 17.88 27.88
C SER A 305 -27.85 18.67 26.55
N ARG A 306 -27.34 19.91 26.58
CA ARG A 306 -27.30 20.80 25.39
C ARG A 306 -26.54 20.24 24.18
N LYS A 307 -25.75 19.17 24.35
CA LYS A 307 -24.97 18.52 23.27
C LYS A 307 -25.85 17.87 22.17
N LEU A 308 -27.14 17.67 22.40
CA LEU A 308 -28.06 17.20 21.34
C LEU A 308 -28.45 18.28 20.34
N ALA A 309 -28.35 19.57 20.70
CA ALA A 309 -28.85 20.70 19.91
C ALA A 309 -27.81 21.35 18.97
N VAL A 310 -26.62 20.76 18.85
CA VAL A 310 -25.61 21.16 17.86
C VAL A 310 -25.91 20.44 16.55
N GLU A 311 -25.65 21.07 15.40
CA GLU A 311 -26.00 20.53 14.07
C GLU A 311 -25.28 19.20 13.74
N ASP A 312 -24.06 18.99 14.27
CA ASP A 312 -23.34 17.70 14.26
C ASP A 312 -23.91 16.63 15.24
N GLY A 313 -25.04 16.91 15.87
CA GLY A 313 -25.61 16.16 16.98
C GLY A 313 -26.23 14.81 16.61
N VAL A 314 -26.49 13.98 17.63
CA VAL A 314 -27.05 12.62 17.50
C VAL A 314 -28.39 12.59 16.77
N LEU A 315 -29.16 13.67 16.82
CA LEU A 315 -30.47 13.79 16.15
C LEU A 315 -30.39 13.51 14.64
N SER A 316 -29.30 13.92 13.98
CA SER A 316 -29.04 13.64 12.56
C SER A 316 -29.00 12.15 12.20
N ARG A 317 -28.66 11.29 13.16
CA ARG A 317 -28.53 9.83 13.00
C ARG A 317 -29.79 9.06 13.42
N VAL A 318 -30.65 9.70 14.22
CA VAL A 318 -31.94 9.14 14.69
C VAL A 318 -33.07 9.50 13.72
N PHE A 319 -32.94 10.62 12.99
CA PHE A 319 -33.90 11.03 11.98
C PHE A 319 -33.88 10.09 10.76
N VAL A 320 -34.96 9.32 10.58
CA VAL A 320 -35.20 8.54 9.36
C VAL A 320 -35.86 9.44 8.31
N ALA A 321 -35.19 9.64 7.18
CA ALA A 321 -35.72 10.45 6.08
C ALA A 321 -36.80 9.69 5.29
N TYR A 322 -38.04 10.17 5.33
CA TYR A 322 -39.13 9.63 4.54
C TYR A 322 -39.08 10.15 3.09
N PRO A 323 -39.10 9.29 2.06
CA PRO A 323 -39.03 9.72 0.66
C PRO A 323 -40.37 10.34 0.21
N VAL A 324 -40.34 11.62 -0.16
CA VAL A 324 -41.48 12.30 -0.80
C VAL A 324 -41.67 11.74 -2.22
N PRO A 325 -42.88 11.34 -2.63
CA PRO A 325 -43.13 10.86 -3.99
C PRO A 325 -42.89 11.99 -5.01
N ARG A 326 -41.98 11.74 -5.96
CA ARG A 326 -41.58 12.71 -7.00
C ARG A 326 -42.19 12.43 -8.37
N ASP A 327 -42.28 11.17 -8.75
CA ASP A 327 -42.84 10.70 -10.01
C ASP A 327 -43.43 9.29 -9.83
N ASP A 328 -44.49 8.97 -10.58
CA ASP A 328 -45.30 7.74 -10.46
C ASP A 328 -44.58 6.44 -10.91
N LYS A 329 -43.25 6.48 -10.97
CA LYS A 329 -42.40 5.37 -11.41
C LYS A 329 -42.04 4.48 -10.22
N VAL A 330 -42.69 3.32 -10.15
CA VAL A 330 -42.40 2.25 -9.18
C VAL A 330 -40.94 1.78 -9.34
N ARG A 331 -40.16 1.89 -8.28
CA ARG A 331 -38.74 1.49 -8.20
C ARG A 331 -38.59 0.32 -7.25
N ALA A 332 -39.15 -0.83 -7.61
CA ALA A 332 -39.15 -2.03 -6.78
C ALA A 332 -37.73 -2.65 -6.66
N PRO A 333 -37.37 -3.26 -5.51
CA PRO A 333 -36.09 -3.94 -5.34
C PRO A 333 -36.03 -5.22 -6.19
N HIS A 334 -35.04 -5.32 -7.07
CA HIS A 334 -34.86 -6.51 -7.91
C HIS A 334 -34.03 -7.59 -7.19
N ILE A 335 -34.70 -8.59 -6.62
CA ILE A 335 -34.09 -9.75 -5.97
C ILE A 335 -34.21 -10.97 -6.90
N PRO A 336 -33.10 -11.55 -7.40
CA PRO A 336 -33.16 -12.72 -8.27
C PRO A 336 -33.77 -13.95 -7.58
N GLU A 337 -34.62 -14.68 -8.30
CA GLU A 337 -35.35 -15.86 -7.79
C GLU A 337 -34.42 -16.94 -7.19
N ALA A 338 -33.22 -17.11 -7.75
CA ALA A 338 -32.21 -18.03 -7.23
C ALA A 338 -31.71 -17.67 -5.81
N VAL A 339 -31.75 -16.39 -5.43
CA VAL A 339 -31.42 -15.94 -4.07
C VAL A 339 -32.58 -16.23 -3.12
N MET A 340 -33.83 -16.00 -3.57
CA MET A 340 -35.03 -16.32 -2.78
C MET A 340 -35.12 -17.83 -2.51
N LYS A 341 -34.96 -18.67 -3.54
CA LYS A 341 -34.92 -20.14 -3.41
C LYS A 341 -33.84 -20.61 -2.42
N LYS A 342 -32.64 -19.98 -2.44
CA LYS A 342 -31.60 -20.25 -1.44
C LYS A 342 -31.99 -19.86 -0.01
N LYS A 343 -32.66 -18.71 0.19
CA LYS A 343 -33.18 -18.30 1.51
C LYS A 343 -34.20 -19.31 2.04
N PHE A 344 -35.22 -19.68 1.26
CA PHE A 344 -36.22 -20.67 1.67
C PHE A 344 -35.61 -22.03 2.03
N LEU A 345 -34.61 -22.49 1.26
CA LEU A 345 -33.90 -23.74 1.56
C LEU A 345 -33.04 -23.63 2.84
N GLY A 346 -32.43 -22.47 3.09
CA GLY A 346 -31.62 -22.22 4.29
C GLY A 346 -32.45 -22.15 5.58
N CYS A 347 -33.60 -21.48 5.56
CA CYS A 347 -34.47 -21.35 6.74
C CYS A 347 -35.11 -22.68 7.18
N ASN A 348 -35.29 -23.63 6.26
CA ASN A 348 -36.04 -24.87 6.51
C ASN A 348 -35.17 -26.09 6.86
N ASN A 349 -33.84 -25.96 6.99
CA ASN A 349 -32.93 -27.08 7.27
C ASN A 349 -31.98 -26.76 8.44
N LEU A 350 -32.45 -27.00 9.67
CA LEU A 350 -31.60 -27.08 10.87
C LEU A 350 -30.88 -28.44 11.00
N ASP A 351 -31.29 -29.45 10.21
CA ASP A 351 -30.74 -30.80 10.27
C ASP A 351 -29.33 -30.87 9.65
N ASN A 352 -28.34 -31.14 10.50
CA ASN A 352 -26.93 -31.35 10.14
C ASN A 352 -26.67 -32.58 9.23
N GLY A 353 -27.70 -33.25 8.71
CA GLY A 353 -27.59 -34.49 7.93
C GLY A 353 -27.22 -34.33 6.44
N LYS A 354 -27.05 -33.10 5.92
CA LYS A 354 -26.87 -32.84 4.47
C LYS A 354 -25.64 -32.00 4.08
N PHE A 355 -24.58 -32.01 4.88
CA PHE A 355 -23.28 -31.41 4.52
C PHE A 355 -22.64 -32.00 3.23
N VAL A 356 -23.11 -33.17 2.78
CA VAL A 356 -22.66 -33.88 1.56
C VAL A 356 -22.90 -33.07 0.26
N GLY A 357 -23.78 -32.05 0.28
CA GLY A 357 -24.16 -31.26 -0.91
C GLY A 357 -23.64 -29.82 -0.98
N ILE A 358 -22.84 -29.35 -0.03
CA ILE A 358 -22.36 -27.96 -0.02
C ILE A 358 -21.18 -27.81 -0.99
N ARG A 359 -21.28 -26.87 -1.95
CA ARG A 359 -20.15 -26.49 -2.82
C ARG A 359 -18.97 -26.05 -1.93
N LYS A 360 -17.83 -26.73 -2.04
CA LYS A 360 -16.58 -26.32 -1.38
C LYS A 360 -16.28 -24.86 -1.71
N LEU A 361 -16.01 -24.06 -0.67
CA LEU A 361 -15.49 -22.71 -0.82
C LEU A 361 -14.03 -22.79 -1.30
N GLU A 362 -13.56 -21.82 -2.08
CA GLU A 362 -12.18 -21.86 -2.58
C GLU A 362 -11.15 -21.85 -1.42
N ARG A 363 -11.46 -21.26 -0.27
CA ARG A 363 -10.66 -21.36 0.99
C ARG A 363 -10.58 -22.80 1.55
N GLN A 364 -11.57 -23.65 1.30
CA GLN A 364 -11.49 -25.07 1.69
C GLN A 364 -10.61 -25.85 0.71
N ILE A 365 -10.56 -25.44 -0.57
CA ILE A 365 -9.69 -26.04 -1.58
C ILE A 365 -8.24 -25.61 -1.37
N GLU A 366 -8.02 -24.34 -0.99
CA GLU A 366 -6.74 -23.79 -0.51
C GLU A 366 -6.19 -24.59 0.69
N LEU A 367 -7.04 -24.87 1.70
CA LEU A 367 -6.68 -25.70 2.86
C LEU A 367 -6.55 -27.20 2.55
N GLU A 368 -7.00 -27.67 1.38
CA GLU A 368 -6.88 -29.08 0.96
C GLU A 368 -5.66 -29.33 0.08
N MET A 369 -5.13 -28.31 -0.61
CA MET A 369 -3.95 -28.44 -1.48
C MET A 369 -2.70 -27.71 -0.93
N GLU A 370 -2.84 -26.89 0.12
CA GLU A 370 -1.74 -26.19 0.81
C GLU A 370 -0.78 -25.49 -0.18
N ASP A 371 0.51 -25.88 -0.19
CA ASP A 371 1.54 -25.29 -1.07
C ASP A 371 1.34 -25.60 -2.57
N GLU A 372 0.52 -26.59 -2.94
CA GLU A 372 0.16 -26.88 -4.34
C GLU A 372 -1.02 -26.02 -4.85
N TYR A 373 -1.64 -25.19 -4.00
CA TYR A 373 -2.77 -24.35 -4.40
C TYR A 373 -2.37 -23.17 -5.29
N ILE A 374 -2.88 -23.16 -6.53
CA ILE A 374 -2.81 -22.03 -7.44
C ILE A 374 -4.24 -21.55 -7.75
N LEU A 375 -4.50 -20.26 -7.51
CA LEU A 375 -5.80 -19.63 -7.78
C LEU A 375 -6.02 -19.49 -9.30
N ASP A 376 -6.70 -20.46 -9.90
CA ASP A 376 -7.13 -20.39 -11.30
C ASP A 376 -8.34 -19.46 -11.47
N LEU A 377 -8.11 -18.32 -12.14
CA LEU A 377 -9.13 -17.33 -12.49
C LEU A 377 -10.02 -17.77 -13.68
N LYS A 378 -9.49 -18.60 -14.60
CA LYS A 378 -10.19 -19.06 -15.82
C LYS A 378 -11.25 -20.13 -15.52
N LYS A 379 -11.04 -20.93 -14.46
CA LYS A 379 -11.94 -21.95 -13.89
C LYS A 379 -13.44 -21.66 -14.00
N HIS A 380 -13.85 -20.44 -13.66
CA HIS A 380 -15.26 -20.03 -13.57
C HIS A 380 -15.73 -19.10 -14.70
N TYR A 381 -14.95 -18.96 -15.79
CA TYR A 381 -15.37 -18.18 -16.97
C TYR A 381 -16.54 -18.87 -17.70
N LEU A 382 -17.42 -18.06 -18.26
CA LEU A 382 -18.58 -18.49 -19.06
C LEU A 382 -18.34 -18.12 -20.53
N LEU A 383 -17.80 -19.07 -21.30
CA LEU A 383 -17.55 -18.96 -22.74
C LEU A 383 -18.63 -19.73 -23.53
N LYS A 384 -18.57 -19.67 -24.87
CA LYS A 384 -19.47 -20.45 -25.73
C LYS A 384 -19.09 -21.94 -25.76
N ASN A 385 -17.80 -22.21 -25.81
CA ASN A 385 -17.21 -23.54 -25.74
C ASN A 385 -16.38 -23.59 -24.44
N ASP A 386 -16.53 -24.65 -23.63
CA ASP A 386 -15.80 -24.74 -22.35
C ASP A 386 -14.29 -25.04 -22.54
N GLU A 387 -13.92 -25.60 -23.68
CA GLU A 387 -12.53 -25.94 -24.06
C GLU A 387 -11.64 -24.69 -24.19
N GLU A 388 -12.18 -23.60 -24.75
CA GLU A 388 -11.48 -22.34 -25.04
C GLU A 388 -11.02 -21.58 -23.77
N LYS A 389 -11.42 -21.99 -22.56
CA LYS A 389 -11.09 -21.28 -21.31
C LYS A 389 -9.59 -21.18 -21.07
N TYR A 390 -8.85 -22.24 -21.39
CA TYR A 390 -7.42 -22.30 -21.11
C TYR A 390 -6.55 -21.72 -22.22
N ASP A 391 -7.12 -21.36 -23.37
CA ASP A 391 -6.38 -20.77 -24.50
C ASP A 391 -5.61 -19.50 -24.14
N ASN A 392 -4.44 -19.36 -24.76
CA ASN A 392 -3.56 -18.20 -24.60
C ASN A 392 -3.95 -17.14 -25.63
N VAL A 393 -4.69 -16.12 -25.19
CA VAL A 393 -5.00 -14.94 -26.00
C VAL A 393 -3.70 -14.17 -26.27
N PRO A 394 -3.27 -13.98 -27.52
CA PRO A 394 -2.13 -13.13 -27.82
C PRO A 394 -2.51 -11.66 -27.62
N GLU A 395 -1.70 -10.91 -26.87
CA GLU A 395 -1.97 -9.49 -26.56
C GLU A 395 -1.36 -8.53 -27.59
N ILE A 396 -0.17 -8.84 -28.11
CA ILE A 396 0.64 -7.95 -28.94
C ILE A 396 1.13 -8.69 -30.19
N TRP A 397 1.04 -8.04 -31.35
CA TRP A 397 1.62 -8.49 -32.62
C TRP A 397 2.37 -7.34 -33.30
N GLU A 398 3.64 -7.54 -33.66
CA GLU A 398 4.47 -6.58 -34.41
C GLU A 398 4.38 -5.12 -33.90
N GLY A 399 4.39 -4.95 -32.58
CA GLY A 399 4.33 -3.64 -31.91
C GLY A 399 2.94 -3.04 -31.74
N HIS A 400 1.88 -3.73 -32.17
CA HIS A 400 0.48 -3.30 -32.07
C HIS A 400 -0.29 -4.21 -31.11
N ASN A 401 -1.27 -3.66 -30.38
CA ASN A 401 -2.12 -4.45 -29.49
C ASN A 401 -3.24 -5.14 -30.29
N ILE A 402 -3.49 -6.41 -30.05
CA ILE A 402 -4.53 -7.17 -30.75
C ILE A 402 -5.93 -6.75 -30.28
N SER A 403 -6.07 -6.32 -29.02
CA SER A 403 -7.32 -5.78 -28.43
C SER A 403 -8.00 -4.74 -29.32
N ASP A 404 -7.21 -3.88 -29.94
CA ASP A 404 -7.64 -2.68 -30.64
C ASP A 404 -8.30 -3.02 -31.99
N PHE A 405 -8.15 -4.27 -32.45
CA PHE A 405 -8.73 -4.82 -33.68
C PHE A 405 -9.88 -5.81 -33.43
N VAL A 406 -10.22 -6.11 -32.16
CA VAL A 406 -11.29 -7.07 -31.83
C VAL A 406 -12.67 -6.45 -32.05
N THR A 407 -13.27 -6.73 -33.20
CA THR A 407 -14.67 -6.37 -33.51
C THR A 407 -15.41 -7.55 -34.15
N SER A 408 -16.74 -7.49 -34.19
CA SER A 408 -17.56 -8.54 -34.83
C SER A 408 -17.41 -8.59 -36.36
N ASN A 409 -17.04 -7.47 -37.00
CA ASN A 409 -17.18 -7.25 -38.44
C ASN A 409 -15.83 -7.18 -39.20
N VAL A 410 -14.71 -7.55 -38.56
CA VAL A 410 -13.34 -7.46 -39.14
C VAL A 410 -13.26 -8.07 -40.55
N LYS A 411 -13.93 -9.19 -40.81
CA LYS A 411 -13.91 -9.89 -42.10
C LYS A 411 -14.49 -9.05 -43.24
N ASP A 412 -15.54 -8.28 -42.98
CA ASP A 412 -16.18 -7.42 -43.99
C ASP A 412 -15.36 -6.15 -44.24
N MET A 413 -14.79 -5.56 -43.18
CA MET A 413 -13.88 -4.42 -43.29
C MET A 413 -12.60 -4.79 -44.07
N LEU A 414 -12.03 -5.96 -43.79
CA LEU A 414 -10.89 -6.49 -44.56
C LEU A 414 -11.27 -6.75 -46.03
N LYS A 415 -12.50 -7.19 -46.30
CA LYS A 415 -13.00 -7.41 -47.67
C LYS A 415 -13.20 -6.10 -48.43
N SER A 416 -13.69 -5.03 -47.78
CA SER A 416 -13.77 -3.70 -48.42
C SER A 416 -12.39 -3.12 -48.71
N ILE A 417 -11.45 -3.22 -47.76
CA ILE A 417 -10.07 -2.73 -47.95
C ILE A 417 -9.39 -3.48 -49.09
N LYS A 418 -9.48 -4.83 -49.15
CA LYS A 418 -8.90 -5.60 -50.26
C LYS A 418 -9.45 -5.21 -51.62
N LYS A 419 -10.75 -4.93 -51.73
CA LYS A 419 -11.36 -4.45 -52.98
C LYS A 419 -10.86 -3.05 -53.37
N GLU A 420 -10.56 -2.19 -52.39
CA GLU A 420 -9.97 -0.87 -52.64
C GLU A 420 -8.52 -0.99 -53.13
N GLU A 421 -7.71 -1.85 -52.50
CA GLU A 421 -6.34 -2.14 -52.94
C GLU A 421 -6.28 -2.80 -54.34
N GLU A 422 -7.16 -3.76 -54.62
CA GLU A 422 -7.33 -4.34 -55.97
C GLU A 422 -7.65 -3.26 -57.01
N ALA A 423 -8.45 -2.25 -56.66
CA ALA A 423 -8.74 -1.12 -57.54
C ALA A 423 -7.56 -0.15 -57.71
N LYS A 424 -6.75 0.10 -56.66
CA LYS A 424 -5.51 0.90 -56.74
C LYS A 424 -4.47 0.23 -57.64
N ILE A 425 -4.32 -1.09 -57.53
CA ILE A 425 -3.42 -1.89 -58.37
C ILE A 425 -3.91 -1.87 -59.82
N GLN A 426 -5.20 -2.06 -60.08
CA GLN A 426 -5.78 -1.95 -61.44
C GLN A 426 -5.67 -0.54 -62.05
N ALA A 427 -5.56 0.50 -61.21
CA ALA A 427 -5.34 1.88 -61.64
C ALA A 427 -3.84 2.24 -61.84
N GLY A 428 -2.91 1.28 -61.69
CA GLY A 428 -1.48 1.49 -61.85
C GLY A 428 -0.81 2.32 -60.74
N TYR A 429 -1.47 2.53 -59.59
CA TYR A 429 -0.98 3.41 -58.52
C TYR A 429 0.37 2.96 -57.89
N TYR A 430 0.75 1.70 -58.10
CA TYR A 430 2.00 1.11 -57.60
C TYR A 430 2.98 0.72 -58.71
N ASP A 431 2.69 1.06 -59.98
CA ASP A 431 3.65 0.91 -61.06
C ASP A 431 4.69 2.03 -60.95
N GLU A 432 5.98 1.69 -60.97
CA GLU A 432 7.05 2.70 -60.94
C GLU A 432 7.10 3.44 -62.29
N ASP A 433 6.98 4.78 -62.26
CA ASP A 433 6.95 5.64 -63.46
C ASP A 433 8.08 5.29 -64.43
N LEU A 434 7.70 4.98 -65.68
CA LEU A 434 8.61 4.46 -66.69
C LEU A 434 9.79 5.39 -66.99
N VAL A 435 10.95 4.77 -67.25
CA VAL A 435 12.14 5.46 -67.77
C VAL A 435 11.79 6.17 -69.08
N LEU A 436 12.04 7.48 -69.14
CA LEU A 436 11.87 8.31 -70.32
C LEU A 436 12.91 7.97 -71.39
N ASP A 437 12.60 6.92 -72.15
CA ASP A 437 13.50 6.23 -73.07
C ASP A 437 13.55 6.86 -74.48
N ASP A 438 13.06 8.10 -74.60
CA ASP A 438 13.16 8.89 -75.82
C ASP A 438 14.63 9.06 -76.23
N ASP A 439 14.89 8.76 -77.49
CA ASP A 439 16.24 8.81 -78.04
C ASP A 439 16.81 10.24 -78.08
N GLU A 440 15.96 11.27 -77.95
CA GLU A 440 16.35 12.67 -77.76
C GLU A 440 16.73 13.00 -76.30
N THR A 441 15.98 12.56 -75.29
CA THR A 441 16.35 12.78 -73.88
C THR A 441 17.66 12.07 -73.54
N ARG A 442 17.86 10.84 -74.04
CA ARG A 442 19.15 10.12 -73.95
C ARG A 442 20.31 10.92 -74.55
N LYS A 443 20.15 11.46 -75.76
CA LYS A 443 21.17 12.31 -76.41
C LYS A 443 21.39 13.63 -75.66
N LEU A 444 20.34 14.22 -75.06
CA LEU A 444 20.47 15.40 -74.20
C LEU A 444 21.25 15.10 -72.92
N PHE A 445 21.00 13.95 -72.26
CA PHE A 445 21.78 13.52 -71.09
C PHE A 445 23.24 13.23 -71.45
N GLU A 446 23.51 12.46 -72.51
CA GLU A 446 24.88 12.24 -73.00
C GLU A 446 25.61 13.56 -73.29
N ASN A 447 24.93 14.53 -73.91
CA ASN A 447 25.52 15.82 -74.24
C ASN A 447 25.73 16.68 -72.99
N ALA A 448 24.82 16.62 -72.00
CA ALA A 448 24.99 17.25 -70.70
C ALA A 448 26.18 16.66 -69.94
N GLU A 449 26.38 15.33 -69.96
CA GLU A 449 27.57 14.69 -69.38
C GLU A 449 28.85 15.16 -70.07
N LYS A 450 28.91 15.15 -71.40
CA LYS A 450 30.06 15.65 -72.19
C LYS A 450 30.38 17.12 -71.86
N ILE A 451 29.35 17.96 -71.65
CA ILE A 451 29.51 19.35 -71.20
C ILE A 451 30.08 19.42 -69.77
N VAL A 452 29.51 18.66 -68.82
CA VAL A 452 29.97 18.63 -67.42
C VAL A 452 31.39 18.09 -67.29
N GLU A 453 31.76 17.08 -68.06
CA GLU A 453 33.15 16.59 -68.16
C GLU A 453 34.09 17.67 -68.69
N LYS A 454 33.75 18.34 -69.80
CA LYS A 454 34.59 19.39 -70.39
C LYS A 454 34.70 20.59 -69.44
N GLU A 455 33.62 20.98 -68.75
CA GLU A 455 33.67 21.96 -67.67
C GLU A 455 34.59 21.51 -66.54
N SER A 456 34.52 20.25 -66.10
CA SER A 456 35.37 19.69 -65.04
C SER A 456 36.85 19.73 -65.43
N GLN A 457 37.18 19.34 -66.66
CA GLN A 457 38.53 19.45 -67.24
C GLN A 457 39.00 20.92 -67.27
N LEU A 458 38.15 21.86 -67.70
CA LEU A 458 38.45 23.30 -67.72
C LEU A 458 38.62 23.88 -66.30
N LYS A 459 37.79 23.45 -65.34
CA LYS A 459 37.89 23.82 -63.92
C LYS A 459 39.19 23.31 -63.31
N MET A 460 39.57 22.05 -63.55
CA MET A 460 40.87 21.49 -63.14
C MET A 460 42.06 22.20 -63.80
N ALA A 461 42.02 22.44 -65.11
CA ALA A 461 43.07 23.18 -65.82
C ALA A 461 43.19 24.64 -65.34
N SER A 462 42.08 25.28 -64.98
CA SER A 462 42.03 26.61 -64.37
C SER A 462 42.64 26.61 -62.96
N GLN A 463 42.29 25.63 -62.13
CA GLN A 463 42.89 25.44 -60.79
C GLN A 463 44.41 25.16 -60.88
N ALA A 464 44.86 24.31 -61.80
CA ALA A 464 46.28 24.04 -62.03
C ALA A 464 47.07 25.27 -62.52
N LYS A 465 46.45 26.14 -63.34
CA LYS A 465 47.01 27.45 -63.71
C LYS A 465 46.98 28.46 -62.55
N LYS A 466 46.04 28.32 -61.61
CA LYS A 466 45.89 29.21 -60.44
C LYS A 466 46.79 28.85 -59.26
N SER A 467 47.08 27.57 -59.02
CA SER A 467 47.84 27.06 -57.87
C SER A 467 49.34 27.41 -57.88
N ILE A 468 49.86 27.94 -58.98
CA ILE A 468 51.22 28.46 -59.09
C ILE A 468 51.35 29.74 -58.26
N THR A 469 52.05 29.65 -57.12
CA THR A 469 52.33 30.76 -56.18
C THR A 469 53.40 31.76 -56.65
N LYS A 470 53.96 31.56 -57.83
CA LYS A 470 54.96 32.44 -58.46
C LYS A 470 54.26 33.52 -59.30
N PRO A 471 54.85 34.72 -59.48
CA PRO A 471 54.28 35.75 -60.36
C PRO A 471 54.05 35.18 -61.76
N ARG A 472 52.82 35.34 -62.27
CA ARG A 472 52.43 34.82 -63.59
C ARG A 472 53.05 35.69 -64.67
N LEU A 473 53.85 35.08 -65.54
CA LEU A 473 54.44 35.76 -66.70
C LEU A 473 53.33 36.24 -67.65
N SER A 474 53.53 37.41 -68.27
CA SER A 474 52.58 37.92 -69.26
C SER A 474 52.59 37.04 -70.52
N ARG A 475 51.48 37.08 -71.28
CA ARG A 475 51.34 36.40 -72.58
C ARG A 475 52.34 36.87 -73.65
N PHE A 476 53.17 37.88 -73.38
CA PHE A 476 54.27 38.35 -74.24
C PHE A 476 55.63 37.71 -73.91
N VAL A 477 55.83 37.20 -72.69
CA VAL A 477 57.14 36.71 -72.20
C VAL A 477 57.16 35.18 -71.99
N ALA A 478 56.11 34.49 -72.43
CA ALA A 478 56.05 33.03 -72.43
C ALA A 478 57.08 32.40 -73.39
N ARG A 479 57.55 31.18 -73.09
CA ARG A 479 58.54 30.48 -73.91
C ARG A 479 57.93 30.01 -75.23
N LYS A 480 58.70 30.08 -76.32
CA LYS A 480 58.33 29.68 -77.71
C LYS A 480 57.82 28.24 -77.93
N ARG A 481 57.70 27.41 -76.89
CA ARG A 481 57.23 26.02 -77.02
C ARG A 481 55.73 25.86 -76.86
N ASP A 482 55.07 26.79 -76.17
CA ASP A 482 53.66 26.66 -75.79
C ASP A 482 52.72 27.37 -76.80
N ARG A 483 53.27 27.73 -77.97
CA ARG A 483 52.61 28.41 -79.11
C ARG A 483 53.25 28.00 -80.44
N THR A 484 53.18 26.71 -80.77
CA THR A 484 53.43 26.24 -82.14
C THR A 484 52.20 26.53 -83.02
N MET A 485 52.39 26.60 -84.35
CA MET A 485 51.25 26.72 -85.27
C MET A 485 50.33 25.51 -85.14
N ALA A 486 50.89 24.29 -85.15
CA ALA A 486 50.16 23.04 -84.94
C ALA A 486 49.25 23.03 -83.69
N CYS A 487 49.67 23.60 -82.55
CA CYS A 487 48.85 23.61 -81.33
C CYS A 487 47.75 24.70 -81.35
N LEU A 488 47.88 25.72 -82.20
CA LEU A 488 46.79 26.66 -82.50
C LEU A 488 45.83 26.07 -83.54
N GLU A 489 46.36 25.45 -84.59
CA GLU A 489 45.60 24.72 -85.62
C GLU A 489 44.73 23.63 -84.96
N GLU A 490 45.32 22.81 -84.09
CA GLU A 490 44.62 21.82 -83.23
C GLU A 490 43.51 22.46 -82.37
N GLN A 491 43.78 23.59 -81.71
CA GLN A 491 42.78 24.29 -80.88
C GLN A 491 41.65 24.97 -81.66
N PHE A 492 41.87 25.35 -82.93
CA PHE A 492 40.82 25.91 -83.79
C PHE A 492 40.04 24.80 -84.52
N HIS A 493 40.69 23.70 -84.89
CA HIS A 493 40.04 22.49 -85.40
C HIS A 493 39.15 21.83 -84.33
N ASP A 494 39.58 21.78 -83.07
CA ASP A 494 38.76 21.40 -81.90
C ASP A 494 37.50 22.28 -81.71
N LEU A 495 37.50 23.49 -82.31
CA LEU A 495 36.39 24.44 -82.32
C LEU A 495 35.64 24.48 -83.66
N GLY A 496 35.97 23.59 -84.61
CA GLY A 496 35.33 23.51 -85.93
C GLY A 496 35.72 24.62 -86.92
N VAL A 497 36.91 25.21 -86.78
CA VAL A 497 37.40 26.32 -87.62
C VAL A 497 38.74 25.96 -88.28
N ASP A 498 38.71 25.65 -89.58
CA ASP A 498 39.91 25.41 -90.38
C ASP A 498 40.64 26.71 -90.73
N ILE A 499 41.90 26.83 -90.31
CA ILE A 499 42.74 28.02 -90.58
C ILE A 499 43.74 27.74 -91.70
N ASN A 500 43.72 28.59 -92.72
CA ASN A 500 44.70 28.55 -93.79
C ASN A 500 46.05 29.15 -93.33
N PRO A 501 47.19 28.43 -93.42
CA PRO A 501 48.47 28.82 -92.82
C PRO A 501 49.07 30.10 -93.44
N SER A 502 48.62 30.50 -94.62
CA SER A 502 49.02 31.73 -95.32
C SER A 502 48.67 33.03 -94.57
N GLN A 503 47.75 32.98 -93.60
CA GLN A 503 47.31 34.15 -92.82
C GLN A 503 48.24 34.46 -91.63
N LEU A 504 48.98 33.48 -91.10
CA LEU A 504 49.73 33.59 -89.83
C LEU A 504 51.19 34.07 -89.98
N LYS A 505 51.42 35.02 -90.89
CA LYS A 505 52.76 35.46 -91.37
C LYS A 505 53.76 35.87 -90.27
N ASN A 506 53.29 36.37 -89.12
CA ASN A 506 54.15 36.82 -88.02
C ASN A 506 54.74 35.67 -87.19
N LEU A 507 54.09 34.50 -87.14
CA LEU A 507 54.58 33.33 -86.39
C LEU A 507 55.63 32.54 -87.20
N ALA A 508 55.49 32.46 -88.51
CA ALA A 508 56.47 31.79 -89.38
C ALA A 508 57.89 32.39 -89.26
N LYS A 509 58.01 33.72 -89.17
CA LYS A 509 59.30 34.40 -88.92
C LYS A 509 59.92 34.07 -87.54
N GLU A 510 59.12 33.66 -86.56
CA GLU A 510 59.59 33.31 -85.22
C GLU A 510 60.14 31.87 -85.13
N GLN A 511 59.73 30.96 -86.02
CA GLN A 511 60.18 29.57 -86.05
C GLN A 511 61.61 29.40 -86.64
N LEU A 512 62.00 30.28 -87.57
CA LEU A 512 63.29 30.21 -88.30
C LEU A 512 64.55 30.54 -87.45
N LYS A 513 64.42 30.77 -86.13
CA LYS A 513 65.57 30.90 -85.22
C LYS A 513 65.91 29.55 -84.59
N GLU A 514 66.92 28.87 -85.13
CA GLU A 514 67.39 27.59 -84.62
C GLU A 514 67.80 27.64 -83.14
N PRO A 515 67.35 26.68 -82.31
CA PRO A 515 67.88 26.51 -80.96
C PRO A 515 69.19 25.71 -80.99
N THR A 516 70.23 26.20 -80.32
CA THR A 516 71.51 25.48 -80.22
C THR A 516 71.34 24.07 -79.65
N VAL A 517 71.88 23.08 -80.37
CA VAL A 517 71.50 21.67 -80.24
C VAL A 517 71.79 21.13 -78.84
N LYS A 518 70.75 20.65 -78.15
CA LYS A 518 70.87 19.66 -77.08
C LYS A 518 70.11 18.40 -77.47
N LYS A 519 70.86 17.29 -77.48
CA LYS A 519 70.49 15.99 -78.06
C LYS A 519 69.04 15.57 -77.77
N ILE A 520 68.38 15.06 -78.80
CA ILE A 520 67.12 14.32 -78.69
C ILE A 520 67.29 13.21 -77.64
N ARG A 521 66.48 13.24 -76.59
CA ARG A 521 66.22 12.03 -75.79
C ARG A 521 65.04 11.30 -76.41
N VAL A 522 65.37 10.27 -77.18
CA VAL A 522 64.52 9.08 -77.27
C VAL A 522 64.39 8.49 -75.85
N GLY A 523 63.44 7.58 -75.63
CA GLY A 523 63.38 6.76 -74.42
C GLY A 523 64.72 6.05 -74.13
N LYS A 524 64.94 5.58 -72.90
CA LYS A 524 66.25 5.04 -72.44
C LYS A 524 66.85 4.00 -73.41
N SER A 525 67.75 4.43 -74.28
CA SER A 525 68.73 3.57 -74.94
C SER A 525 69.62 2.96 -73.84
N PRO A 526 69.94 1.66 -73.85
CA PRO A 526 70.80 1.06 -72.82
C PRO A 526 72.21 1.67 -72.70
N SER A 527 72.68 2.37 -73.74
CA SER A 527 74.07 2.81 -73.91
C SER A 527 74.43 4.19 -73.33
N LEU A 528 73.49 5.13 -73.16
CA LEU A 528 73.82 6.55 -72.86
C LEU A 528 72.90 7.23 -71.83
N VAL A 529 72.87 6.70 -70.61
CA VAL A 529 72.46 7.48 -69.43
C VAL A 529 73.66 7.64 -68.50
N ALA A 530 74.05 8.88 -68.20
CA ALA A 530 75.11 9.16 -67.22
C ALA A 530 74.81 8.43 -65.91
N ASN A 531 75.79 7.68 -65.40
CA ASN A 531 75.61 6.64 -64.40
C ASN A 531 75.15 7.21 -63.04
N ARG A 532 73.84 7.38 -62.88
CA ARG A 532 73.23 7.76 -61.62
C ARG A 532 73.35 6.56 -60.67
N PRO A 533 73.85 6.74 -59.43
CA PRO A 533 73.78 5.67 -58.44
C PRO A 533 72.32 5.20 -58.32
N PRO A 534 72.08 3.88 -58.20
CA PRO A 534 70.74 3.37 -57.92
C PRO A 534 70.17 4.07 -56.67
N SER A 535 68.85 4.16 -56.57
CA SER A 535 68.23 4.69 -55.35
C SER A 535 68.63 3.83 -54.14
N ARG A 536 68.64 4.42 -52.93
CA ARG A 536 69.15 3.76 -51.71
C ARG A 536 68.39 2.47 -51.32
N ASP A 537 67.20 2.23 -51.90
CA ASP A 537 66.44 0.98 -51.78
C ASP A 537 66.84 -0.12 -52.79
N VAL A 538 67.80 0.17 -53.66
CA VAL A 538 68.35 -0.72 -54.72
C VAL A 538 69.82 -1.01 -54.48
N GLN A 539 70.61 -0.02 -54.05
CA GLN A 539 72.03 -0.22 -53.73
C GLN A 539 72.19 -1.32 -52.67
N GLY A 540 73.03 -2.32 -52.98
CA GLY A 540 73.25 -3.49 -52.12
C GLY A 540 72.28 -4.66 -52.32
N ILE A 541 71.22 -4.52 -53.12
CA ILE A 541 70.30 -5.64 -53.43
C ILE A 541 70.68 -6.28 -54.76
N LYS A 542 71.01 -7.58 -54.75
CA LYS A 542 71.54 -8.30 -55.92
C LYS A 542 70.56 -8.40 -57.10
N ASN A 543 69.30 -8.77 -56.86
CA ASN A 543 68.28 -9.06 -57.88
C ASN A 543 66.92 -8.44 -57.51
N ASP A 544 66.09 -8.04 -58.48
CA ASP A 544 64.78 -7.43 -58.19
C ASP A 544 63.80 -8.39 -57.46
N LYS A 545 63.90 -9.71 -57.66
CA LYS A 545 63.15 -10.70 -56.84
C LYS A 545 63.48 -10.56 -55.34
N VAL A 546 64.75 -10.27 -55.00
CA VAL A 546 65.17 -10.00 -53.62
C VAL A 546 64.69 -8.61 -53.18
N ARG A 547 64.67 -7.61 -54.06
CA ARG A 547 64.13 -6.28 -53.76
C ARG A 547 62.65 -6.32 -53.39
N GLU A 548 61.85 -7.14 -54.06
CA GLU A 548 60.47 -7.40 -53.66
C GLU A 548 60.37 -8.05 -52.28
N MET A 549 61.20 -9.06 -51.99
CA MET A 549 61.24 -9.68 -50.67
C MET A 549 61.61 -8.65 -49.59
N THR A 550 62.61 -7.80 -49.82
CA THR A 550 63.00 -6.72 -48.91
C THR A 550 61.85 -5.72 -48.69
N LYS A 551 61.10 -5.35 -49.75
CA LYS A 551 59.89 -4.50 -49.63
C LYS A 551 58.77 -5.20 -48.83
N LYS A 552 58.56 -6.52 -49.04
CA LYS A 552 57.61 -7.35 -48.27
C LYS A 552 58.03 -7.45 -46.79
N VAL A 553 59.33 -7.62 -46.49
CA VAL A 553 59.89 -7.63 -45.12
C VAL A 553 59.77 -6.26 -44.44
N GLY A 554 60.04 -5.16 -45.15
CA GLY A 554 59.84 -3.80 -44.63
C GLY A 554 58.37 -3.55 -44.24
N ARG A 555 57.42 -3.90 -45.12
CA ARG A 555 55.98 -3.88 -44.81
C ARG A 555 55.61 -4.79 -43.64
N LYS A 556 56.28 -5.94 -43.46
CA LYS A 556 56.07 -6.84 -42.30
C LYS A 556 56.58 -6.22 -41.00
N LYS A 557 57.77 -5.60 -40.97
CA LYS A 557 58.30 -4.90 -39.78
C LYS A 557 57.44 -3.70 -39.36
N GLN A 558 56.82 -3.00 -40.31
CA GLN A 558 55.87 -1.91 -40.02
C GLN A 558 54.55 -2.36 -39.38
N ARG A 559 54.24 -3.67 -39.30
CA ARG A 559 52.97 -4.15 -38.71
C ARG A 559 52.82 -3.76 -37.24
N ASN A 560 53.87 -3.85 -36.43
CA ASN A 560 53.80 -3.52 -35.00
C ASN A 560 53.53 -2.02 -34.79
N LEU A 561 54.19 -1.15 -35.57
CA LEU A 561 53.93 0.31 -35.54
C LEU A 561 52.48 0.63 -35.92
N LYS A 562 51.89 -0.11 -36.87
CA LYS A 562 50.48 0.04 -37.28
C LYS A 562 49.50 -0.54 -36.25
N HIS A 563 49.85 -1.63 -35.57
CA HIS A 563 49.07 -2.19 -34.46
C HIS A 563 49.04 -1.24 -33.26
N GLU A 564 50.13 -0.51 -33.02
CA GLU A 564 50.20 0.60 -32.06
C GLU A 564 49.63 1.93 -32.61
N ALA A 565 48.99 1.92 -33.78
CA ALA A 565 48.38 3.07 -34.46
C ALA A 565 49.30 4.30 -34.66
N ARG A 566 50.62 4.12 -34.68
CA ARG A 566 51.61 5.19 -34.84
C ARG A 566 51.58 5.77 -36.25
N LYS A 567 51.79 7.09 -36.37
CA LYS A 567 51.78 7.82 -37.66
C LYS A 567 52.96 7.45 -38.57
N GLY A 568 54.05 6.90 -38.01
CA GLY A 568 55.22 6.43 -38.75
C GLY A 568 56.35 6.01 -37.81
N GLU A 569 57.51 5.65 -38.37
CA GLU A 569 58.69 5.24 -37.58
C GLU A 569 59.32 6.40 -36.76
N ALA A 570 59.08 7.64 -37.18
CA ALA A 570 59.45 8.83 -36.41
C ALA A 570 58.53 9.09 -35.21
N ASP A 571 57.31 8.52 -35.20
CA ASP A 571 56.30 8.74 -34.17
C ASP A 571 56.61 7.92 -32.91
N ARG A 572 57.36 8.56 -32.02
CA ARG A 572 57.89 7.99 -30.77
C ARG A 572 57.41 8.75 -29.54
N HIS A 573 56.27 9.43 -29.64
CA HIS A 573 55.69 10.19 -28.53
C HIS A 573 55.20 9.27 -27.40
N ILE A 574 55.73 9.46 -26.19
CA ILE A 574 55.35 8.67 -25.01
C ILE A 574 54.26 9.41 -24.25
N PHE A 575 53.01 8.95 -24.37
CA PHE A 575 51.89 9.52 -23.63
C PHE A 575 51.97 9.21 -22.13
N VAL A 576 51.89 10.25 -21.30
CA VAL A 576 51.90 10.14 -19.84
C VAL A 576 50.55 9.59 -19.36
N LYS A 577 50.44 8.24 -19.25
CA LYS A 577 49.21 7.53 -18.87
C LYS A 577 48.61 7.95 -17.52
N ARG A 578 49.40 8.55 -16.61
CA ARG A 578 48.94 9.08 -15.33
C ARG A 578 49.48 10.51 -15.11
N PRO A 579 48.82 11.55 -15.65
CA PRO A 579 49.24 12.94 -15.46
C PRO A 579 49.23 13.33 -13.98
N LYS A 580 50.34 13.92 -13.48
CA LYS A 580 50.49 14.20 -12.04
C LYS A 580 49.34 15.04 -11.47
N HIS A 581 48.83 16.02 -12.23
CA HIS A 581 47.73 16.89 -11.81
C HIS A 581 46.35 16.20 -11.69
N LEU A 582 46.20 14.96 -12.20
CA LEU A 582 44.97 14.16 -12.00
C LEU A 582 45.07 13.18 -10.84
N PHE A 583 46.28 12.81 -10.42
CA PHE A 583 46.55 11.71 -9.49
C PHE A 583 47.39 12.11 -8.26
N SER A 584 47.63 13.41 -8.06
CA SER A 584 48.44 13.95 -6.96
C SER A 584 47.79 15.22 -6.41
N GLY A 585 47.86 15.41 -5.10
CA GLY A 585 47.07 16.41 -4.37
C GLY A 585 45.71 15.86 -3.90
N LYS A 586 45.01 16.66 -3.08
CA LYS A 586 43.62 16.43 -2.65
C LYS A 586 42.90 17.78 -2.68
N ARG A 587 41.63 17.80 -3.10
CA ARG A 587 40.83 19.03 -3.19
C ARG A 587 40.56 19.58 -1.78
N GLY A 588 41.21 20.69 -1.43
CA GLY A 588 40.95 21.43 -0.18
C GLY A 588 39.69 22.30 -0.25
N LEU A 589 39.42 23.02 0.83
CA LEU A 589 38.41 24.09 0.86
C LEU A 589 39.06 25.39 0.34
N GLY A 590 38.68 25.83 -0.86
CA GLY A 590 39.26 26.99 -1.52
C GLY A 590 39.13 26.94 -3.03
N LYS A 591 40.03 27.62 -3.76
CA LYS A 591 40.13 27.51 -5.22
C LYS A 591 40.53 26.09 -5.63
N THR A 592 40.07 25.66 -6.80
CA THR A 592 40.25 24.29 -7.32
C THR A 592 41.08 24.28 -8.60
N ASP A 593 41.92 23.25 -8.77
CA ASP A 593 42.86 23.16 -9.91
C ASP A 593 42.19 22.90 -11.27
N ARG A 594 40.88 22.63 -11.25
CA ARG A 594 39.99 22.54 -12.42
C ARG A 594 38.67 23.24 -12.12
N ARG A 595 38.05 23.77 -13.17
CA ARG A 595 36.71 24.35 -13.17
C ARG A 595 35.64 23.26 -12.99
#